data_AF-O30870-F1
#
_entry.id   AF-O30870-F1
#
_cell.length_a   1.000
_cell.length_b   1.000
_cell.length_c   1.000
_cell.angle_alpha   90.00
_cell.angle_beta   90.00
_cell.angle_gamma   90.00
#
_symmetry.space_group_name_H-M   'P 1'
#
loop_
_entity.id
_entity.type
_entity.pdbx_description
1 polymer ?
#
loop_
_entity_poly.entity_id
_entity_poly.type
_entity_poly.pdbx_seq_one_letter_code
_entity_poly.pdbx_strand_id
1 'polypeptide(L)'
;MTDNLQDVISPKLAVAIANPIFPAVDSLLRSGRHISTEHLDNHAFLMDFQNELDGFYRRYNVELIRAPEGFFYLRPKATTLIARSVLLSWKCLLVSALLSLFKP
;
A
#
# COMPACT_ATOMS: atom_id res chain seq x y z
N MET A 1 29.95 -6.07 -3.73
CA MET A 1 29.06 -4.93 -4.05
C MET A 1 27.88 -5.02 -3.10
N THR A 2 28.01 -4.42 -1.92
CA THR A 2 26.95 -4.37 -0.91
C THR A 2 26.10 -3.15 -1.24
N ASP A 3 25.10 -3.34 -2.09
CA ASP A 3 24.12 -2.30 -2.38
C ASP A 3 23.51 -1.83 -1.06
N ASN A 4 23.67 -0.53 -0.83
CA ASN A 4 23.25 0.18 0.35
C ASN A 4 21.79 -0.16 0.66
N LEU A 5 21.57 -0.87 1.76
CA LEU A 5 20.29 -0.97 2.48
C LEU A 5 19.92 0.40 3.08
N GLN A 6 19.97 1.44 2.27
CA GLN A 6 19.21 2.66 2.51
C GLN A 6 17.79 2.36 2.10
N ASP A 7 17.16 1.49 2.88
CA ASP A 7 15.72 1.35 2.98
C ASP A 7 15.15 2.58 3.73
N VAL A 8 15.67 3.76 3.36
CA VAL A 8 15.27 5.06 3.87
C VAL A 8 13.89 5.27 3.29
N ILE A 9 12.89 5.04 4.12
CA ILE A 9 11.50 5.39 3.84
C ILE A 9 11.54 6.82 3.29
N SER A 10 11.19 6.99 2.01
CA SER A 10 11.14 8.31 1.40
C SER A 10 10.26 9.20 2.29
N PRO A 11 10.66 10.44 2.61
CA PRO A 11 9.88 11.30 3.50
C PRO A 11 8.45 11.50 2.97
N LYS A 12 8.26 11.46 1.64
CA LYS A 12 6.92 11.47 1.01
C LYS A 12 6.09 10.22 1.32
N LEU A 13 6.72 9.04 1.40
CA LEU A 13 6.03 7.81 1.80
C LEU A 13 5.57 7.89 3.26
N ALA A 14 6.37 8.47 4.15
CA ALA A 14 5.97 8.69 5.54
C ALA A 14 4.74 9.63 5.63
N VAL A 15 4.71 10.70 4.82
CA VAL A 15 3.54 11.59 4.71
C VAL A 15 2.32 10.84 4.16
N ALA A 16 2.51 9.99 3.15
CA ALA A 16 1.43 9.19 2.58
C ALA A 16 0.83 8.23 3.62
N ILE A 17 1.67 7.52 4.38
CA ILE A 17 1.22 6.56 5.42
C ILE A 17 0.58 7.28 6.61
N ALA A 18 1.06 8.49 6.94
CA ALA A 18 0.48 9.32 8.00
C ALA A 18 -0.89 9.93 7.62
N ASN A 19 -1.26 9.90 6.33
CA ASN A 19 -2.56 10.40 5.88
C ASN A 19 -3.69 9.48 6.38
N PRO A 20 -4.75 10.03 7.01
CA PRO A 20 -5.87 9.23 7.51
C PRO A 20 -6.65 8.46 6.42
N ILE A 21 -6.49 8.84 5.15
CA ILE A 21 -7.12 8.16 4.00
C ILE A 21 -6.40 6.85 3.67
N PHE A 22 -5.10 6.73 3.99
CA PHE A 22 -4.27 5.60 3.59
C PHE A 22 -4.79 4.24 4.05
N PRO A 23 -5.20 4.01 5.32
CA PRO A 23 -5.69 2.71 5.77
C PRO A 23 -6.93 2.22 5.00
N ALA A 24 -7.84 3.14 4.64
CA ALA A 24 -9.03 2.81 3.87
C ALA A 24 -8.68 2.44 2.42
N VAL A 25 -7.81 3.23 1.79
CA VAL A 25 -7.33 3.00 0.43
C VAL A 25 -6.52 1.70 0.33
N ASP A 26 -5.60 1.44 1.25
CA ASP A 26 -4.80 0.21 1.28
C ASP A 26 -5.69 -1.02 1.44
N SER A 27 -6.72 -0.96 2.29
CA SER A 27 -7.67 -2.06 2.47
C SER A 27 -8.45 -2.35 1.19
N LEU A 28 -8.92 -1.30 0.49
CA LEU A 28 -9.61 -1.45 -0.80
C LEU A 28 -8.70 -2.07 -1.85
N LEU A 29 -7.49 -1.54 -2.01
CA LEU A 29 -6.51 -2.03 -2.97
C LEU A 29 -6.13 -3.49 -2.71
N ARG A 30 -5.87 -3.86 -1.45
CA ARG A 30 -5.56 -5.25 -1.05
C ARG A 30 -6.72 -6.21 -1.20
N SER A 31 -7.96 -5.72 -1.14
CA SER A 31 -9.14 -6.53 -1.46
C SER A 31 -9.31 -6.80 -2.96
N GLY A 32 -8.46 -6.21 -3.81
CA GLY A 32 -8.55 -6.31 -5.27
C GLY A 32 -9.56 -5.34 -5.88
N ARG A 33 -10.03 -4.33 -5.13
CA ARG A 33 -10.90 -3.28 -5.67
C ARG A 33 -10.11 -2.32 -6.54
N HIS A 34 -10.72 -1.89 -7.62
CA HIS A 34 -10.20 -0.80 -8.45
C HIS A 34 -10.68 0.54 -7.88
N ILE A 35 -9.79 1.52 -7.83
CA ILE A 35 -10.11 2.87 -7.38
C ILE A 35 -10.15 3.78 -8.60
N SER A 36 -11.36 4.15 -8.99
CA SER A 36 -11.66 5.03 -10.12
C SER A 36 -11.75 6.50 -9.66
N THR A 37 -11.94 7.41 -10.61
CA THR A 37 -12.18 8.83 -10.36
C THR A 37 -13.48 9.14 -9.61
N GLU A 38 -14.39 8.15 -9.48
CA GLU A 38 -15.60 8.23 -8.65
C GLU A 38 -15.29 8.52 -7.17
N HIS A 39 -14.14 8.04 -6.69
CA HIS A 39 -13.62 8.30 -5.36
C HIS A 39 -12.53 9.37 -5.45
N LEU A 40 -12.91 10.62 -5.72
CA LEU A 40 -11.97 11.72 -5.99
C LEU A 40 -10.86 11.83 -4.93
N ASP A 41 -11.18 11.76 -3.64
CA ASP A 41 -10.18 11.89 -2.57
C ASP A 41 -9.17 10.74 -2.58
N ASN A 42 -9.64 9.51 -2.76
CA ASN A 42 -8.79 8.33 -2.84
C ASN A 42 -7.93 8.34 -4.10
N HIS A 43 -8.53 8.74 -5.23
CA HIS A 43 -7.86 8.81 -6.51
C HIS A 43 -6.80 9.92 -6.51
N ALA A 44 -7.10 11.11 -5.98
CA ALA A 44 -6.14 12.20 -5.82
C ALA A 44 -4.96 11.79 -4.93
N PHE A 45 -5.24 11.14 -3.80
CA PHE A 45 -4.21 10.59 -2.91
C PHE A 45 -3.29 9.60 -3.64
N LEU A 46 -3.84 8.67 -4.42
CA LEU A 46 -3.04 7.71 -5.19
C LEU A 46 -2.25 8.37 -6.32
N MET A 47 -2.76 9.45 -6.90
CA MET A 47 -2.04 10.22 -7.90
C MET A 47 -0.83 10.94 -7.31
N ASP A 48 -1.01 11.60 -6.16
CA ASP A 48 0.04 12.41 -5.52
C ASP A 48 1.22 11.56 -5.03
N PHE A 49 0.95 10.34 -4.56
CA PHE A 49 1.94 9.44 -3.97
C PHE A 49 2.19 8.17 -4.80
N GLN A 50 1.90 8.20 -6.10
CA GLN A 50 1.95 7.02 -6.96
C GLN A 50 3.31 6.30 -6.92
N ASN A 51 4.42 7.04 -7.06
CA ASN A 51 5.76 6.46 -7.16
C ASN A 51 6.21 5.84 -5.83
N GLU A 52 5.93 6.53 -4.74
CA GLU A 52 6.25 6.12 -3.38
C GLU A 52 5.45 4.88 -2.96
N LEU A 53 4.15 4.88 -3.27
CA LEU A 53 3.26 3.75 -3.00
C LEU A 53 3.59 2.55 -3.88
N ASP A 54 3.91 2.73 -5.16
CA ASP A 54 4.37 1.61 -5.99
C ASP A 54 5.67 1.00 -5.44
N GLY A 55 6.64 1.83 -5.03
CA GLY A 55 7.84 1.36 -4.34
C GLY A 55 7.54 0.60 -3.04
N PHE A 56 6.52 1.03 -2.29
CA PHE A 56 6.06 0.35 -1.08
C PHE A 56 5.40 -1.01 -1.39
N TYR A 57 4.48 -1.07 -2.35
CA TYR A 57 3.77 -2.30 -2.73
C TYR A 57 4.70 -3.32 -3.39
N ARG A 58 5.73 -2.87 -4.13
CA ARG A 58 6.73 -3.77 -4.74
C ARG A 58 7.48 -4.61 -3.71
N ARG A 59 7.65 -4.11 -2.48
CA ARG A 59 8.25 -4.89 -1.37
C ARG A 59 7.41 -6.11 -1.00
N TYR A 60 6.12 -6.07 -1.29
CA TYR A 60 5.19 -7.18 -1.12
C TYR A 60 4.99 -7.98 -2.41
N ASN A 61 5.85 -7.83 -3.43
CA ASN A 61 5.70 -8.45 -4.75
C ASN A 61 4.39 -8.09 -5.48
N VAL A 62 3.82 -6.93 -5.16
CA VAL A 62 2.62 -6.39 -5.78
C VAL A 62 2.96 -5.07 -6.44
N GLU A 63 2.42 -4.81 -7.63
CA GLU A 63 2.62 -3.53 -8.33
C GLU A 63 1.36 -2.69 -8.25
N LEU A 64 1.53 -1.39 -8.00
CA LEU A 64 0.44 -0.44 -8.13
C LEU A 64 0.39 0.04 -9.57
N ILE A 65 -0.68 -0.32 -10.27
CA ILE A 65 -0.85 0.01 -11.69
C ILE A 65 -1.96 1.02 -11.86
N ARG A 66 -1.65 2.06 -12.64
CA ARG A 66 -2.62 2.99 -13.17
C ARG A 66 -3.01 2.52 -14.57
N ALA A 67 -4.27 2.14 -14.74
CA ALA A 67 -4.82 1.82 -16.05
C ALA A 67 -4.91 3.08 -16.93
N PRO A 68 -4.84 2.94 -18.27
CA PRO A 68 -5.04 4.07 -19.18
C PRO A 68 -6.45 4.67 -19.06
N GLU A 69 -7.42 3.89 -18.57
CA GLU A 69 -8.78 4.32 -18.26
C GLU A 69 -8.89 5.21 -17.00
N GLY A 70 -7.78 5.41 -16.28
CA GLY A 70 -7.72 6.33 -15.14
C GLY A 70 -8.10 5.73 -13.80
N PHE A 71 -8.13 4.41 -13.66
CA PHE A 71 -8.30 3.74 -12.37
C PHE A 71 -6.99 3.10 -11.87
N PHE A 72 -6.88 2.93 -10.55
CA PHE A 72 -5.75 2.27 -9.89
C PHE A 72 -6.13 0.88 -9.41
N TYR A 73 -5.22 -0.07 -9.53
CA TYR A 73 -5.38 -1.42 -9.00
C TYR A 73 -4.04 -2.06 -8.65
N LEU A 74 -4.08 -3.06 -7.77
CA LEU A 74 -2.92 -3.87 -7.42
C LEU A 74 -2.81 -5.09 -8.33
N ARG A 75 -1.66 -5.27 -8.96
CA ARG A 75 -1.35 -6.46 -9.76
C ARG A 75 -0.29 -7.30 -9.06
N PRO A 76 -0.59 -8.56 -8.66
CA PRO A 76 0.42 -9.47 -8.15
C PRO A 76 1.36 -9.91 -9.29
N LYS A 77 2.68 -9.85 -9.08
CA LYS A 77 3.68 -10.31 -10.07
C LYS A 77 3.87 -11.82 -9.97
N ALA A 78 3.77 -12.59 -11.06
CA ALA A 78 3.76 -14.08 -11.08
C ALA A 78 4.88 -14.87 -10.33
N THR A 79 5.93 -14.22 -9.82
CA THR A 79 6.82 -14.81 -8.78
C THR A 79 6.24 -14.71 -7.37
N THR A 80 5.01 -14.25 -7.24
CA THR A 80 4.25 -14.19 -6.01
C THR A 80 3.88 -15.59 -5.54
N LEU A 81 4.53 -16.03 -4.47
CA LEU A 81 3.96 -16.95 -3.48
C LEU A 81 2.69 -16.39 -2.79
N ILE A 82 1.94 -15.51 -3.47
CA ILE A 82 0.68 -14.86 -3.03
C ILE A 82 -0.51 -15.54 -3.73
N ALA A 83 -0.34 -16.79 -4.15
CA ALA A 83 -1.46 -17.73 -4.25
C ALA A 83 -1.68 -18.50 -2.92
N ARG A 84 -0.91 -18.21 -1.85
CA ARG A 84 -1.05 -18.90 -0.56
C ARG A 84 -1.17 -18.03 0.69
N SER A 85 -0.95 -16.71 0.61
CA SER A 85 -1.02 -15.81 1.76
C SER A 85 -2.22 -14.86 1.69
N VAL A 86 -3.40 -15.45 1.83
CA VAL A 86 -4.53 -14.89 2.60
C VAL A 86 -4.11 -14.56 4.08
N LEU A 87 -2.83 -14.60 4.41
CA LEU A 87 -2.29 -14.87 5.75
C LEU A 87 -0.97 -14.13 5.96
N LEU A 88 -1.01 -12.82 6.14
CA LEU A 88 -0.21 -12.18 7.19
C LEU A 88 -1.08 -11.16 7.93
N SER A 89 -2.29 -11.63 8.22
CA SER A 89 -3.17 -11.20 9.31
C SER A 89 -2.41 -11.02 10.64
N TRP A 90 -1.34 -11.78 10.91
CA TRP A 90 -0.60 -11.66 12.17
C TRP A 90 0.16 -10.33 12.37
N LYS A 91 0.80 -9.78 11.34
CA LYS A 91 1.73 -8.63 11.52
C LYS A 91 0.99 -7.28 11.58
N CYS A 92 -0.16 -7.16 10.92
CA CYS A 92 -1.06 -6.00 11.04
C CYS A 92 -1.92 -6.04 12.32
N LEU A 93 -2.34 -7.22 12.79
CA LEU A 93 -3.07 -7.33 14.05
C LEU A 93 -2.22 -6.92 15.25
N LEU A 94 -0.91 -7.25 15.25
CA LEU A 94 0.00 -6.82 16.33
C LEU A 94 0.17 -5.30 16.42
N VAL A 95 0.23 -4.60 15.28
CA VAL A 95 0.30 -3.13 15.24
C VAL A 95 -0.99 -2.50 15.77
N SER A 96 -2.15 -3.02 15.36
CA SER A 96 -3.43 -2.52 15.89
C SER A 96 -3.59 -2.82 17.38
N ALA A 97 -3.17 -4.00 17.84
CA ALA A 97 -3.24 -4.39 19.25
C ALA A 97 -2.31 -3.54 20.12
N LEU A 98 -1.07 -3.29 19.69
CA LEU A 98 -0.13 -2.39 20.37
C LEU A 98 -0.67 -0.95 20.45
N LEU A 99 -1.29 -0.45 19.39
CA LEU A 99 -1.90 0.89 19.39
C LEU A 99 -3.11 0.98 20.35
N SER A 100 -3.89 -0.09 20.49
CA SER A 100 -5.00 -0.14 21.46
C SER A 100 -4.55 -0.28 22.92
N LEU A 101 -3.37 -0.86 23.17
CA LEU A 101 -2.79 -1.03 24.51
C LEU A 101 -2.04 0.21 25.02
N PHE A 102 -1.67 1.12 24.12
CA PHE A 102 -0.95 2.36 24.43
C PHE A 102 -1.85 3.60 24.55
N LYS A 103 -3.18 3.42 24.57
CA LYS A 103 -4.14 4.51 24.78
C LYS A 103 -4.54 4.53 26.28
N PRO A 104 -4.27 5.63 27.02
CA PRO A 104 -4.59 5.73 28.45
C PRO A 104 -6.10 5.78 28.72
#